data_AF-A0A2H5YFD5-F1
#
_entry.id   AF-A0A2H5YFD5-F1
#
_cell.length_a   1.000
_cell.length_b   1.000
_cell.length_c   1.000
_cell.angle_alpha   90.00
_cell.angle_beta   90.00
_cell.angle_gamma   90.00
#
_symmetry.space_group_name_H-M   'P 1'
#
loop_
_entity.id
_entity.type
_entity.pdbx_description
1 polymer ?
#
loop_
_entity_poly.entity_id
_entity_poly.type
_entity_poly.pdbx_seq_one_letter_code
_entity_poly.pdbx_strand_id
1 'polypeptide(L)'
;MRTVVTSGGVELGPPEGPWIDIVPLALGAPRGEALVGLADELVAAGGQWQEWQGTPGAPAPPELVGVSGVVPGLGRPELLVMFRRWGRQDPLSALRAVEEHEGVLPLRLACACLLAARAERRPGRAPALAARAAPELVGVDAHAAPMGRDELATACAEAAARGDQRPTAPSTSAAAQALLRLARLLWRQETAGRLRRLWRPGGRWEALADLAAAAAMAWGIERAAGPMGAVAVPAGTEGHAWAVYAEAVGTGLSRPGLRHLLGEGEKAPPGGAQISLVHMDPDAGLAMARSLLEEARGRARYAVEGALRVLPPREVAALGLRELRLWAEGGAVWAAIAGREGLLGPFRWEPAPDWDGSPLIPRRLLPLVHLLLAAAYRDLTVAGEAGMPRRRREEGGTAAASGVAASRAAGTATGRPLPAPPRRGTLAQGTRLWASPRERATVRRAAAMVRGHLRRLPPGWSPSADALAAAASYGVPVPPGHTFVRPHARGGPGEDASPVTARGLMAVMALLPQDAAIGRTAS
;
A
#
# COMPACT_ATOMS: atom_id res chain seq x y z
N MET A 1 4.71 -10.60 40.90
CA MET A 1 3.87 -9.39 40.79
C MET A 1 3.65 -8.80 42.17
N ARG A 2 3.90 -7.50 42.37
CA ARG A 2 3.70 -6.79 43.65
C ARG A 2 2.85 -5.55 43.46
N THR A 3 1.90 -5.29 44.37
CA THR A 3 1.12 -4.04 44.37
C THR A 3 1.87 -2.95 45.10
N VAL A 4 2.01 -1.79 44.47
CA VAL A 4 2.65 -0.61 45.05
C VAL A 4 1.57 0.26 45.70
N VAL A 5 1.49 0.22 47.03
CA VAL A 5 0.40 0.86 47.80
C VAL A 5 0.30 2.37 47.54
N THR A 6 1.43 3.05 47.36
CA THR A 6 1.51 4.51 47.22
C THR A 6 0.99 5.02 45.88
N SER A 7 1.20 4.26 44.80
CA SER A 7 0.76 4.63 43.46
C SER A 7 -0.50 3.88 43.01
N GLY A 8 -0.91 2.86 43.76
CA GLY A 8 -1.94 1.90 43.33
C GLY A 8 -1.53 1.05 42.13
N GLY A 9 -0.26 1.10 41.74
CA GLY A 9 0.29 0.41 40.58
C GLY A 9 0.72 -1.02 40.84
N VAL A 10 1.28 -1.64 39.81
CA VAL A 10 1.82 -2.99 39.83
C VAL A 10 3.29 -2.95 39.42
N GLU A 11 4.13 -3.65 40.16
CA GLU A 11 5.54 -3.89 39.85
C GLU A 11 5.72 -5.36 39.49
N LEU A 12 6.25 -5.61 38.29
CA LEU A 12 6.61 -6.94 37.78
C LEU A 12 8.11 -7.12 37.87
N GLY A 13 8.57 -8.24 38.42
CA GLY A 13 9.98 -8.59 38.56
C GLY A 13 10.42 -8.83 40.00
N PRO A 14 11.65 -9.36 40.18
CA PRO A 14 12.17 -9.76 41.49
C PRO A 14 12.30 -8.58 42.47
N PRO A 15 12.33 -8.84 43.79
CA PRO A 15 12.41 -7.81 44.82
C PRO A 15 13.53 -6.78 44.64
N GLU A 16 14.71 -7.24 44.19
CA GLU A 16 15.92 -6.42 44.03
C GLU A 16 16.07 -5.81 42.62
N GLY A 17 15.09 -6.02 41.76
CA GLY A 17 15.12 -5.59 40.37
C GLY A 17 15.83 -6.58 39.46
N PRO A 18 15.62 -6.49 38.14
CA PRO A 18 14.94 -5.42 37.38
C PRO A 18 13.41 -5.41 37.52
N TRP A 19 12.76 -4.33 37.07
CA TRP A 19 11.31 -4.13 37.22
C TRP A 19 10.62 -3.59 35.98
N ILE A 20 9.37 -4.00 35.76
CA ILE A 20 8.40 -3.27 34.93
C ILE A 20 7.30 -2.73 35.85
N ASP A 21 7.21 -1.41 35.99
CA ASP A 21 6.15 -0.75 36.74
C ASP A 21 5.03 -0.30 35.84
N ILE A 22 3.81 -0.51 36.30
CA ILE A 22 2.59 -0.07 35.65
C ILE A 22 1.84 0.78 36.66
N VAL A 23 1.85 2.09 36.43
CA VAL A 23 1.26 3.08 37.33
C VAL A 23 -0.01 3.65 36.69
N PRO A 24 -1.18 3.48 37.31
CA PRO A 24 -2.40 4.11 36.84
C PRO A 24 -2.34 5.61 37.11
N LEU A 25 -2.65 6.41 36.09
CA LEU A 25 -2.75 7.87 36.20
C LEU A 25 -4.21 8.33 36.32
N ALA A 26 -5.15 7.51 35.85
CA ALA A 26 -6.58 7.79 35.94
C ALA A 26 -7.19 7.25 37.25
N LEU A 27 -8.05 8.07 37.88
CA LEU A 27 -8.89 7.64 38.99
C LEU A 27 -9.84 6.52 38.51
N GLY A 28 -9.87 5.41 39.24
CA GLY A 28 -10.73 4.26 38.92
C GLY A 28 -10.15 3.27 37.91
N ALA A 29 -8.87 3.40 37.52
CA ALA A 29 -8.20 2.39 36.72
C ALA A 29 -8.22 1.01 37.42
N PRO A 30 -8.25 -0.10 36.64
CA PRO A 30 -8.16 -1.44 37.20
C PRO A 30 -6.87 -1.65 38.01
N ARG A 31 -6.85 -2.67 38.87
CA ARG A 31 -5.70 -3.02 39.72
C ARG A 31 -5.28 -4.47 39.49
N GLY A 32 -4.06 -4.82 39.90
CA GLY A 32 -3.55 -6.19 39.80
C GLY A 32 -3.44 -6.67 38.34
N GLU A 33 -3.83 -7.91 38.06
CA GLU A 33 -3.74 -8.50 36.71
C GLU A 33 -4.54 -7.73 35.66
N ALA A 34 -5.69 -7.16 36.02
CA ALA A 34 -6.48 -6.35 35.10
C ALA A 34 -5.75 -5.07 34.67
N LEU A 35 -4.89 -4.52 35.53
CA LEU A 35 -4.02 -3.40 35.17
C LEU A 35 -2.91 -3.82 34.19
N VAL A 36 -2.38 -5.04 34.35
CA VAL A 36 -1.39 -5.62 33.43
C VAL A 36 -2.01 -5.85 32.05
N GLY A 37 -3.24 -6.40 31.99
CA GLY A 37 -3.98 -6.55 30.74
C GLY A 37 -4.25 -5.22 30.04
N LEU A 38 -4.70 -4.21 30.81
CA LEU A 38 -4.89 -2.86 30.27
C LEU A 38 -3.58 -2.26 29.73
N ALA A 39 -2.46 -2.46 30.42
CA ALA A 39 -1.17 -2.00 29.94
C ALA A 39 -0.75 -2.67 28.63
N ASP A 40 -0.93 -3.99 28.50
CA ASP A 40 -0.61 -4.71 27.25
C ASP A 40 -1.40 -4.16 26.05
N GLU A 41 -2.69 -3.89 26.24
CA GLU A 41 -3.56 -3.32 25.21
C GLU A 41 -3.18 -1.87 24.87
N LEU A 42 -3.09 -1.01 25.88
CA LEU A 42 -2.91 0.41 25.66
C LEU A 42 -1.52 0.73 25.09
N VAL A 43 -0.48 -0.05 25.45
CA VAL A 43 0.87 0.13 24.87
C VAL A 43 0.87 -0.03 23.35
N ALA A 44 -0.02 -0.86 22.78
CA ALA A 44 -0.20 -0.96 21.32
C ALA A 44 -1.12 0.13 20.72
N ALA A 45 -2.05 0.66 21.52
CA ALA A 45 -2.97 1.73 21.09
C ALA A 45 -2.24 3.08 20.88
N GLY A 46 -1.13 3.30 21.58
CA GLY A 46 -0.29 4.47 21.40
C GLY A 46 0.67 4.68 22.57
N GLY A 47 1.37 5.81 22.56
CA GLY A 47 2.25 6.16 23.67
C GLY A 47 3.45 6.96 23.21
N GLN A 48 3.90 7.85 24.07
CA GLN A 48 5.16 8.54 23.91
C GLN A 48 6.14 7.98 24.93
N TRP A 49 7.20 7.36 24.43
CA TRP A 49 8.25 6.76 25.22
C TRP A 49 9.48 7.67 25.27
N GLN A 50 10.12 7.69 26.42
CA GLN A 50 11.31 8.49 26.68
C GLN A 50 12.22 7.82 27.70
N GLU A 51 13.44 8.33 27.82
CA GLU A 51 14.33 7.96 28.91
C GLU A 51 13.70 8.36 30.25
N TRP A 52 13.80 7.47 31.22
CA TRP A 52 13.35 7.74 32.57
C TRP A 52 14.43 8.51 33.32
N GLN A 53 14.08 9.68 33.85
CA GLN A 53 15.00 10.58 34.56
C GLN A 53 14.81 10.57 36.09
N GLY A 54 14.18 9.51 36.63
CA GLY A 54 13.76 9.47 38.03
C GLY A 54 12.33 9.94 38.24
N THR A 55 11.88 9.88 39.49
CA THR A 55 10.56 10.37 39.90
C THR A 55 10.70 11.82 40.39
N PRO A 56 9.75 12.72 40.10
CA PRO A 56 9.79 14.07 40.65
C PRO A 56 9.94 14.05 42.18
N GLY A 57 10.98 14.70 42.71
CA GLY A 57 11.28 14.75 44.15
C GLY A 57 12.13 13.59 44.69
N ALA A 58 12.45 12.58 43.88
CA ALA A 58 13.34 11.49 44.25
C ALA A 58 14.17 11.06 43.02
N PRO A 59 15.37 11.65 42.81
CA PRO A 59 16.23 11.26 41.70
C PRO A 59 16.58 9.77 41.83
N ALA A 60 16.58 9.07 40.69
CA ALA A 60 16.95 7.67 40.66
C ALA A 60 18.42 7.50 41.13
N PRO A 61 18.77 6.37 41.77
CA PRO A 61 20.17 5.99 41.92
C PRO A 61 20.87 6.09 40.55
N PRO A 62 22.09 6.63 40.46
CA PRO A 62 22.77 6.83 39.18
C PRO A 62 23.02 5.52 38.42
N GLU A 63 23.01 4.39 39.13
CA GLU A 63 23.18 3.06 38.57
C GLU A 63 21.87 2.48 38.01
N LEU A 64 20.72 3.09 38.31
CA LEU A 64 19.42 2.64 37.84
C LEU A 64 19.02 3.43 36.60
N VAL A 65 18.86 2.73 35.49
CA VAL A 65 18.45 3.30 34.21
C VAL A 65 17.09 2.76 33.81
N GLY A 66 16.36 3.50 32.99
CA GLY A 66 15.08 3.02 32.52
C GLY A 66 14.50 3.82 31.38
N VAL A 67 13.34 3.35 30.94
CA VAL A 67 12.49 4.00 29.93
C VAL A 67 11.09 4.06 30.47
N SER A 68 10.38 5.13 30.14
CA SER A 68 8.98 5.30 30.50
C SER A 68 8.12 5.62 29.29
N GLY A 69 6.93 5.03 29.24
CA GLY A 69 5.90 5.27 28.25
C GLY A 69 4.66 5.85 28.92
N VAL A 70 4.25 7.04 28.49
CA VAL A 70 2.93 7.59 28.85
C VAL A 70 1.93 7.15 27.80
N VAL A 71 0.92 6.42 28.23
CA VAL A 71 -0.01 5.75 27.35
C VAL A 71 -1.34 6.52 27.31
N PRO A 72 -1.79 6.98 26.13
CA PRO A 72 -2.96 7.85 26.01
C PRO A 72 -4.26 7.09 26.27
N GLY A 73 -5.18 7.74 26.98
CA GLY A 73 -6.58 7.38 27.08
C GLY A 73 -7.49 8.34 26.30
N LEU A 74 -8.81 8.23 26.51
CA LEU A 74 -9.81 9.14 25.91
C LEU A 74 -9.66 10.57 26.47
N GLY A 75 -8.75 11.35 25.91
CA GLY A 75 -8.53 12.77 26.22
C GLY A 75 -7.55 13.08 27.37
N ARG A 76 -7.00 12.07 28.05
CA ARG A 76 -5.98 12.22 29.11
C ARG A 76 -5.07 10.97 29.19
N PRO A 77 -3.82 11.08 29.69
CA PRO A 77 -2.97 9.91 29.90
C PRO A 77 -3.59 8.97 30.95
N GLU A 78 -3.65 7.67 30.64
CA GLU A 78 -4.28 6.67 31.51
C GLU A 78 -3.26 5.88 32.32
N LEU A 79 -2.12 5.53 31.72
CA LEU A 79 -1.08 4.70 32.33
C LEU A 79 0.31 5.30 32.10
N LEU A 80 1.17 5.07 33.10
CA LEU A 80 2.62 5.20 32.99
C LEU A 80 3.22 3.80 33.10
N VAL A 81 3.92 3.36 32.07
CA VAL A 81 4.72 2.12 32.09
C VAL A 81 6.18 2.49 32.23
N MET A 82 6.91 1.88 33.15
CA MET A 82 8.34 2.08 33.35
C MET A 82 9.06 0.75 33.30
N PHE A 83 10.14 0.66 32.53
CA PHE A 83 11.07 -0.48 32.59
C PHE A 83 12.39 -0.01 33.17
N ARG A 84 12.72 -0.50 34.37
CA ARG A 84 13.88 -0.12 35.16
C ARG A 84 14.84 -1.30 35.31
N ARG A 85 16.14 -1.02 35.17
CA ARG A 85 17.22 -2.01 35.31
C ARG A 85 18.49 -1.36 35.84
N TRP A 86 19.37 -2.18 36.40
CA TRP A 86 20.72 -1.75 36.71
C TRP A 86 21.49 -1.48 35.41
N GLY A 87 22.24 -0.37 35.35
CA GLY A 87 22.88 0.15 34.14
C GLY A 87 23.84 -0.85 33.50
N ARG A 88 24.49 -1.68 34.31
CA ARG A 88 25.41 -2.76 33.90
C ARG A 88 24.69 -3.98 33.29
N GLN A 89 23.40 -4.14 33.56
CA GLN A 89 22.62 -5.28 33.12
C GLN A 89 22.10 -5.07 31.70
N ASP A 90 22.33 -6.03 30.81
CA ASP A 90 21.79 -6.00 29.46
C ASP A 90 20.24 -5.99 29.48
N PRO A 91 19.55 -5.14 28.68
CA PRO A 91 18.09 -5.05 28.68
C PRO A 91 17.36 -6.37 28.47
N LEU A 92 17.92 -7.28 27.66
CA LEU A 92 17.29 -8.58 27.42
C LEU A 92 17.44 -9.49 28.63
N SER A 93 18.63 -9.53 29.24
CA SER A 93 18.84 -10.27 30.49
C SER A 93 17.94 -9.75 31.61
N ALA A 94 17.73 -8.42 31.65
CA ALA A 94 16.80 -7.83 32.60
C ALA A 94 15.36 -8.28 32.36
N LEU A 95 14.90 -8.25 31.10
CA LEU A 95 13.56 -8.71 30.74
C LEU A 95 13.34 -10.21 31.04
N ARG A 96 14.36 -11.04 30.80
CA ARG A 96 14.33 -12.47 31.14
C ARG A 96 14.17 -12.70 32.64
N ALA A 97 14.90 -11.95 33.47
CA ALA A 97 14.75 -12.06 34.92
C ALA A 97 13.34 -11.66 35.40
N VAL A 98 12.71 -10.66 34.77
CA VAL A 98 11.30 -10.33 35.04
C VAL A 98 10.39 -11.48 34.63
N GLU A 99 10.54 -11.99 33.40
CA GLU A 99 9.71 -13.10 32.90
C GLU A 99 9.87 -14.38 33.74
N GLU A 100 11.09 -14.76 34.11
CA GLU A 100 11.38 -15.92 34.96
C GLU A 100 10.73 -15.80 36.34
N HIS A 101 10.74 -14.58 36.92
CA HIS A 101 10.12 -14.33 38.22
C HIS A 101 8.58 -14.34 38.16
N GLU A 102 8.01 -13.78 37.08
CA GLU A 102 6.56 -13.65 36.91
C GLU A 102 5.91 -14.90 36.27
N GLY A 103 6.71 -15.79 35.68
CA GLY A 103 6.26 -16.96 34.93
C GLY A 103 5.78 -16.63 33.51
N VAL A 104 4.91 -15.62 33.37
CA VAL A 104 4.40 -15.16 32.07
C VAL A 104 4.42 -13.63 32.01
N LEU A 105 4.98 -13.10 30.93
CA LEU A 105 4.95 -11.66 30.63
C LEU A 105 4.15 -11.40 29.34
N PRO A 106 3.29 -10.36 29.30
CA PRO A 106 2.58 -10.01 28.08
C PRO A 106 3.53 -9.62 26.93
N LEU A 107 3.29 -10.17 25.75
CA LEU A 107 4.19 -10.03 24.60
C LEU A 107 4.34 -8.57 24.14
N ARG A 108 3.25 -7.79 24.12
CA ARG A 108 3.31 -6.41 23.62
C ARG A 108 4.12 -5.54 24.58
N LEU A 109 3.88 -5.71 25.88
CA LEU A 109 4.62 -5.04 26.94
C LEU A 109 6.12 -5.35 26.86
N ALA A 110 6.48 -6.64 26.75
CA ALA A 110 7.86 -7.07 26.63
C ALA A 110 8.57 -6.49 25.40
N CYS A 111 7.90 -6.48 24.24
CA CYS A 111 8.45 -5.91 23.01
C CYS A 111 8.66 -4.40 23.13
N ALA A 112 7.69 -3.68 23.70
CA ALA A 112 7.80 -2.23 23.90
C ALA A 112 8.97 -1.89 24.84
N CYS A 113 9.04 -2.55 26.00
CA CYS A 113 10.11 -2.35 26.98
C CYS A 113 11.50 -2.65 26.38
N LEU A 114 11.64 -3.79 25.69
CA LEU A 114 12.92 -4.17 25.08
C LEU A 114 13.35 -3.20 23.98
N LEU A 115 12.44 -2.80 23.10
CA LEU A 115 12.76 -1.86 22.03
C LEU A 115 13.10 -0.47 22.59
N ALA A 116 12.31 0.03 23.52
CA ALA A 116 12.57 1.31 24.17
C ALA A 116 13.95 1.33 24.84
N ALA A 117 14.30 0.28 25.60
CA ALA A 117 15.59 0.18 26.29
C ALA A 117 16.80 -0.04 25.36
N ARG A 118 16.57 -0.35 24.08
CA ARG A 118 17.59 -0.57 23.04
C ARG A 118 17.60 0.51 21.97
N ALA A 119 16.75 1.52 22.09
CA ALA A 119 16.70 2.62 21.14
C ALA A 119 17.98 3.46 21.24
N GLU A 120 18.49 3.87 20.09
CA GLU A 120 19.68 4.74 19.97
C GLU A 120 19.27 6.23 19.87
N ARG A 121 17.99 6.48 19.61
CA ARG A 121 17.35 7.79 19.68
C ARG A 121 16.19 7.75 20.66
N ARG A 122 15.65 8.93 20.99
CA ARG A 122 14.43 9.03 21.82
C ARG A 122 13.31 8.17 21.19
N PRO A 123 12.79 7.15 21.90
CA PRO A 123 11.97 6.11 21.28
C PRO A 123 10.61 6.62 20.77
N GLY A 124 10.03 7.65 21.40
CA GLY A 124 8.78 8.26 20.93
C GLY A 124 7.66 7.21 20.78
N ARG A 125 7.11 7.07 19.57
CA ARG A 125 6.05 6.09 19.27
C ARG A 125 6.57 4.70 18.88
N ALA A 126 7.88 4.51 18.72
CA ALA A 126 8.45 3.27 18.22
C ALA A 126 8.05 2.01 19.05
N PRO A 127 8.05 2.07 20.40
CA PRO A 127 7.66 0.91 21.20
C PRO A 127 6.19 0.50 20.99
N ALA A 128 5.30 1.47 20.77
CA ALA A 128 3.89 1.19 20.51
C ALA A 128 3.66 0.50 19.15
N LEU A 129 4.43 0.90 18.13
CA LEU A 129 4.40 0.25 16.81
C LEU A 129 4.89 -1.21 16.88
N ALA A 130 5.98 -1.46 17.62
CA ALA A 130 6.47 -2.83 17.81
C ALA A 130 5.50 -3.69 18.65
N ALA A 131 4.91 -3.12 19.71
CA ALA A 131 3.86 -3.76 20.50
C ALA A 131 2.65 -4.16 19.65
N ARG A 132 2.20 -3.28 18.74
CA ARG A 132 1.10 -3.59 17.81
C ARG A 132 1.46 -4.72 16.84
N ALA A 133 2.67 -4.70 16.29
CA ALA A 133 3.13 -5.71 15.33
C ALA A 133 3.39 -7.08 15.97
N ALA A 134 3.81 -7.13 17.24
CA ALA A 134 4.30 -8.34 17.88
C ALA A 134 3.35 -9.55 17.81
N PRO A 135 2.08 -9.46 18.25
CA PRO A 135 1.18 -10.62 18.21
C PRO A 135 0.87 -11.05 16.78
N GLU A 136 0.94 -10.17 15.78
CA GLU A 136 0.72 -10.53 14.38
C GLU A 136 1.89 -11.32 13.77
N LEU A 137 3.07 -11.23 14.36
CA LEU A 137 4.29 -11.79 13.77
C LEU A 137 4.75 -13.08 14.46
N VAL A 138 4.51 -13.22 15.77
CA VAL A 138 5.02 -14.35 16.56
C VAL A 138 4.02 -14.74 17.66
N GLY A 139 3.88 -16.05 17.91
CA GLY A 139 3.18 -16.59 19.06
C GLY A 139 4.13 -16.94 20.20
N VAL A 140 3.60 -17.16 21.40
CA VAL A 140 4.37 -17.67 22.55
C VAL A 140 3.73 -18.97 23.00
N ASP A 141 4.53 -20.02 23.10
CA ASP A 141 4.14 -21.35 23.56
C ASP A 141 5.35 -21.98 24.26
N ALA A 142 5.24 -22.26 25.56
CA ALA A 142 6.31 -22.84 26.37
C ALA A 142 6.79 -24.20 25.87
N HIS A 143 5.99 -24.89 25.06
CA HIS A 143 6.33 -26.18 24.46
C HIS A 143 6.91 -26.07 23.04
N ALA A 144 7.03 -24.86 22.50
CA ALA A 144 7.63 -24.65 21.19
C ALA A 144 9.09 -25.12 21.16
N ALA A 145 9.48 -25.75 20.05
CA ALA A 145 10.87 -26.14 19.84
C ALA A 145 11.79 -24.90 19.88
N PRO A 146 12.96 -24.99 20.54
CA PRO A 146 13.88 -23.86 20.58
C PRO A 146 14.42 -23.56 19.18
N MET A 147 14.23 -22.33 18.73
CA MET A 147 14.81 -21.81 17.48
C MET A 147 15.87 -20.76 17.80
N GLY A 148 16.91 -20.68 16.96
CA GLY A 148 17.85 -19.57 17.05
C GLY A 148 17.15 -18.24 16.79
N ARG A 149 17.58 -17.14 17.44
CA ARG A 149 16.94 -15.82 17.26
C ARG A 149 16.87 -15.35 15.81
N ASP A 150 17.90 -15.65 15.02
CA ASP A 150 18.00 -15.27 13.60
C ASP A 150 17.08 -16.12 12.72
N GLU A 151 16.95 -17.39 13.08
CA GLU A 151 16.07 -18.35 12.43
C GLU A 151 14.60 -17.98 12.70
N LEU A 152 14.24 -17.75 13.97
CA LEU A 152 12.90 -17.32 14.36
C LEU A 152 12.54 -15.97 13.72
N ALA A 153 13.47 -14.99 13.71
CA ALA A 153 13.24 -13.71 13.06
C ALA A 153 12.94 -13.87 11.56
N THR A 154 13.71 -14.72 10.87
CA THR A 154 13.49 -15.04 9.45
C THR A 154 12.14 -15.73 9.24
N ALA A 155 11.84 -16.76 10.03
CA ALA A 155 10.60 -17.51 9.96
C ALA A 155 9.37 -16.60 10.17
N CYS A 156 9.40 -15.70 11.17
CA CYS A 156 8.32 -14.75 11.42
C CYS A 156 8.10 -13.82 10.23
N ALA A 157 9.19 -13.32 9.64
CA ALA A 157 9.13 -12.43 8.50
C ALA A 157 8.49 -13.11 7.28
N GLU A 158 8.93 -14.32 6.96
CA GLU A 158 8.42 -15.06 5.82
C GLU A 158 6.98 -15.52 5.99
N ALA A 159 6.64 -16.05 7.17
CA ALA A 159 5.27 -16.43 7.49
C ALA A 159 4.33 -15.22 7.39
N ALA A 160 4.76 -14.05 7.88
CA ALA A 160 4.01 -12.81 7.74
C ALA A 160 3.86 -12.38 6.28
N ALA A 161 4.90 -12.49 5.44
CA ALA A 161 4.81 -12.14 4.03
C ALA A 161 3.84 -13.05 3.26
N ARG A 162 3.86 -14.37 3.53
CA ARG A 162 3.01 -15.36 2.87
C ARG A 162 1.58 -15.42 3.41
N GLY A 163 1.36 -14.94 4.64
CA GLY A 163 0.10 -15.10 5.35
C GLY A 163 -0.03 -16.45 6.07
N ASP A 164 1.07 -17.17 6.26
CA ASP A 164 1.11 -18.47 6.93
C ASP A 164 0.89 -18.34 8.44
N GLN A 165 0.76 -19.46 9.14
CA GLN A 165 0.71 -19.50 10.60
C GLN A 165 1.97 -18.85 11.20
N ARG A 166 1.76 -18.05 12.25
CA ARG A 166 2.85 -17.39 12.98
C ARG A 166 3.74 -18.44 13.65
N PRO A 167 5.07 -18.37 13.52
CA PRO A 167 5.98 -19.17 14.33
C PRO A 167 5.79 -18.87 15.81
N THR A 168 6.13 -19.83 16.66
CA THR A 168 6.03 -19.73 18.11
C THR A 168 7.41 -19.68 18.75
N ALA A 169 7.55 -18.89 19.81
CA ALA A 169 8.73 -18.84 20.65
C ALA A 169 8.44 -19.55 22.00
N PRO A 170 9.45 -20.18 22.62
CA PRO A 170 9.30 -20.81 23.94
C PRO A 170 9.04 -19.82 25.08
N SER A 171 9.35 -18.54 24.87
CA SER A 171 9.13 -17.49 25.86
C SER A 171 8.85 -16.14 25.21
N THR A 172 8.24 -15.23 25.96
CA THR A 172 7.99 -13.85 25.56
C THR A 172 9.29 -13.08 25.35
N SER A 173 10.32 -13.27 26.18
CA SER A 173 11.63 -12.63 25.97
C SER A 173 12.33 -13.13 24.69
N ALA A 174 12.18 -14.42 24.35
CA ALA A 174 12.70 -14.98 23.09
C ALA A 174 11.95 -14.40 21.88
N ALA A 175 10.62 -14.30 21.95
CA ALA A 175 9.80 -13.64 20.94
C ALA A 175 10.21 -12.17 20.75
N ALA A 176 10.31 -11.40 21.83
CA ALA A 176 10.72 -9.99 21.79
C ALA A 176 12.13 -9.81 21.21
N GLN A 177 13.07 -10.69 21.57
CA GLN A 177 14.42 -10.69 20.99
C GLN A 177 14.41 -10.95 19.48
N ALA A 178 13.62 -11.94 19.02
CA ALA A 178 13.51 -12.26 17.61
C ALA A 178 12.85 -11.12 16.81
N LEU A 179 11.84 -10.46 17.37
CA LEU A 179 11.20 -9.30 16.74
C LEU A 179 12.13 -8.09 16.64
N LEU A 180 12.92 -7.80 17.69
CA LEU A 180 13.93 -6.74 17.61
C LEU A 180 15.01 -7.07 16.58
N ARG A 181 15.38 -8.35 16.45
CA ARG A 181 16.28 -8.81 15.39
C ARG A 181 15.66 -8.62 14.01
N LEU A 182 14.42 -9.04 13.82
CA LEU A 182 13.67 -8.86 12.59
C LEU A 182 13.60 -7.38 12.19
N ALA A 183 13.26 -6.50 13.14
CA ALA A 183 13.19 -5.05 12.93
C ALA A 183 14.48 -4.48 12.29
N ARG A 184 15.66 -4.96 12.70
CA ARG A 184 16.95 -4.60 12.07
C ARG A 184 17.13 -5.20 10.68
N LEU A 185 16.67 -6.43 10.47
CA LEU A 185 16.78 -7.13 9.20
C LEU A 185 15.88 -6.52 8.13
N LEU A 186 14.72 -5.96 8.48
CA LEU A 186 13.74 -5.42 7.53
C LEU A 186 14.32 -4.34 6.61
N TRP A 187 15.28 -3.54 7.09
CA TRP A 187 15.92 -2.48 6.31
C TRP A 187 17.14 -2.96 5.49
N ARG A 188 17.46 -4.26 5.53
CA ARG A 188 18.49 -4.84 4.65
C ARG A 188 17.88 -5.16 3.29
N GLN A 189 18.60 -4.81 2.22
CA GLN A 189 18.19 -5.06 0.85
C GLN A 189 17.76 -6.50 0.60
N GLU A 190 18.56 -7.47 1.04
CA GLU A 190 18.29 -8.89 0.83
C GLU A 190 16.95 -9.31 1.48
N THR A 191 16.75 -8.95 2.75
CA THR A 191 15.52 -9.26 3.49
C THR A 191 14.32 -8.58 2.83
N ALA A 192 14.37 -7.26 2.61
CA ALA A 192 13.26 -6.49 2.06
C ALA A 192 12.83 -7.04 0.68
N GLY A 193 13.81 -7.32 -0.19
CA GLY A 193 13.56 -7.89 -1.50
C GLY A 193 12.99 -9.32 -1.44
N ARG A 194 13.52 -10.15 -0.53
CA ARG A 194 13.01 -11.52 -0.32
C ARG A 194 11.57 -11.52 0.16
N LEU A 195 11.25 -10.71 1.19
CA LEU A 195 9.89 -10.62 1.73
C LEU A 195 8.89 -10.16 0.68
N ARG A 196 9.27 -9.19 -0.16
CA ARG A 196 8.40 -8.77 -1.25
C ARG A 196 8.15 -9.88 -2.28
N ARG A 197 9.15 -10.69 -2.63
CA ARG A 197 8.99 -11.83 -3.56
C ARG A 197 8.14 -12.96 -2.97
N LEU A 198 8.18 -13.13 -1.64
CA LEU A 198 7.37 -14.11 -0.92
C LEU A 198 5.95 -13.63 -0.63
N TRP A 199 5.68 -12.34 -0.80
CA TRP A 199 4.39 -11.76 -0.47
C TRP A 199 3.25 -12.44 -1.22
N ARG A 200 2.16 -12.68 -0.50
CA ARG A 200 0.89 -13.17 -1.05
C ARG A 200 -0.28 -12.33 -0.54
N PRO A 201 -1.41 -12.31 -1.26
CA PRO A 201 -2.65 -11.79 -0.71
C PRO A 201 -2.98 -12.48 0.61
N GLY A 202 -2.97 -11.72 1.71
CA GLY A 202 -3.26 -12.23 3.06
C GLY A 202 -2.07 -12.18 4.00
N GLY A 203 -0.91 -11.84 3.47
CA GLY A 203 0.25 -11.48 4.27
C GLY A 203 -0.04 -10.33 5.23
N ARG A 204 0.57 -10.40 6.41
CA ARG A 204 0.51 -9.41 7.49
C ARG A 204 1.51 -8.29 7.24
N TRP A 205 1.42 -7.66 6.07
CA TRP A 205 2.38 -6.66 5.61
C TRP A 205 2.37 -5.39 6.46
N GLU A 206 1.21 -5.01 6.98
CA GLU A 206 1.07 -3.86 7.88
C GLU A 206 1.87 -4.07 9.19
N ALA A 207 1.86 -5.28 9.74
CA ALA A 207 2.67 -5.60 10.93
C ALA A 207 4.18 -5.51 10.64
N LEU A 208 4.62 -5.95 9.46
CA LEU A 208 6.02 -5.76 9.04
C LEU A 208 6.36 -4.28 8.86
N ALA A 209 5.46 -3.49 8.27
CA ALA A 209 5.64 -2.05 8.09
C ALA A 209 5.69 -1.31 9.43
N ASP A 210 4.87 -1.70 10.40
CA ASP A 210 4.90 -1.18 11.77
C ASP A 210 6.21 -1.48 12.48
N LEU A 211 6.69 -2.72 12.37
CA LEU A 211 7.97 -3.12 12.95
C LEU A 211 9.16 -2.40 12.27
N ALA A 212 9.11 -2.21 10.95
CA ALA A 212 10.10 -1.41 10.22
C ALA A 212 10.05 0.07 10.60
N ALA A 213 8.86 0.62 10.85
CA ALA A 213 8.70 1.98 11.34
C ALA A 213 9.29 2.15 12.74
N ALA A 214 9.02 1.19 13.63
CA ALA A 214 9.62 1.15 14.96
C ALA A 214 11.15 1.15 14.90
N ALA A 215 11.72 0.31 14.03
CA ALA A 215 13.16 0.27 13.78
C ALA A 215 13.73 1.63 13.33
N ALA A 216 13.09 2.27 12.35
CA ALA A 216 13.56 3.52 11.80
C ALA A 216 13.54 4.66 12.81
N MET A 217 12.49 4.74 13.64
CA MET A 217 12.40 5.72 14.71
C MET A 217 13.44 5.46 15.81
N ALA A 218 13.57 4.20 16.26
CA ALA A 218 14.45 3.83 17.37
C ALA A 218 15.95 3.96 17.02
N TRP A 219 16.33 3.72 15.75
CA TRP A 219 17.72 3.72 15.30
C TRP A 219 18.07 4.85 14.33
N GLY A 220 17.14 5.78 14.07
CA GLY A 220 17.41 6.95 13.24
C GLY A 220 17.66 6.63 11.77
N ILE A 221 16.92 5.68 11.20
CA ILE A 221 17.05 5.31 9.80
C ILE A 221 16.36 6.39 8.95
N GLU A 222 17.16 7.30 8.39
CA GLU A 222 16.66 8.41 7.56
C GLU A 222 16.68 8.10 6.06
N ARG A 223 17.43 7.07 5.65
CA ARG A 223 17.56 6.64 4.25
C ARG A 223 17.81 5.13 4.17
N ALA A 224 17.21 4.48 3.17
CA ALA A 224 17.47 3.09 2.82
C ALA A 224 18.10 3.01 1.43
N ALA A 225 19.32 2.48 1.34
CA ALA A 225 20.06 2.35 0.09
C ALA A 225 19.84 0.97 -0.56
N GLY A 226 19.84 0.94 -1.90
CA GLY A 226 19.73 -0.28 -2.71
C GLY A 226 20.15 -0.04 -4.16
N PRO A 227 19.93 -1.01 -5.06
CA PRO A 227 20.37 -0.94 -6.46
C PRO A 227 19.69 0.16 -7.27
N MET A 228 18.49 0.58 -6.85
CA MET A 228 17.71 1.68 -7.41
C MET A 228 18.12 3.06 -6.88
N GLY A 229 19.17 3.15 -6.07
CA GLY A 229 19.51 4.36 -5.31
C GLY A 229 18.97 4.30 -3.88
N ALA A 230 18.58 5.45 -3.32
CA ALA A 230 18.13 5.52 -1.94
C ALA A 230 16.69 6.03 -1.84
N VAL A 231 15.92 5.43 -0.93
CA VAL A 231 14.60 5.91 -0.53
C VAL A 231 14.79 6.72 0.75
N ALA A 232 14.35 7.98 0.75
CA ALA A 232 14.32 8.76 1.99
C ALA A 232 13.23 8.21 2.92
N VAL A 233 13.46 8.31 4.23
CA VAL A 233 12.57 7.85 5.29
C VAL A 233 12.15 9.06 6.13
N PRO A 234 11.21 9.90 5.65
CA PRO A 234 10.71 11.04 6.43
C PRO A 234 10.01 10.58 7.71
N ALA A 235 10.13 11.40 8.76
CA ALA A 235 9.43 11.19 10.02
C ALA A 235 7.90 11.08 9.78
N GLY A 236 7.28 10.08 10.42
CA GLY A 236 5.84 9.79 10.29
C GLY A 236 5.45 8.99 9.05
N THR A 237 6.40 8.62 8.19
CA THR A 237 6.16 7.82 6.97
C THR A 237 6.99 6.54 6.92
N GLU A 238 7.65 6.19 8.02
CA GLU A 238 8.73 5.21 8.06
C GLU A 238 8.29 3.82 7.54
N GLY A 239 7.12 3.34 7.96
CA GLY A 239 6.58 2.06 7.50
C GLY A 239 6.21 2.05 6.02
N HIS A 240 5.70 3.17 5.51
CA HIS A 240 5.41 3.33 4.08
C HIS A 240 6.71 3.39 3.26
N ALA A 241 7.72 4.14 3.73
CA ALA A 241 9.02 4.22 3.10
C ALA A 241 9.69 2.85 3.01
N TRP A 242 9.60 2.04 4.07
CA TRP A 242 10.05 0.64 4.05
C TRP A 242 9.30 -0.19 3.01
N ALA A 243 7.97 -0.09 2.95
CA ALA A 243 7.18 -0.85 2.00
C ALA A 243 7.52 -0.49 0.53
N VAL A 244 7.74 0.80 0.25
CA VAL A 244 8.23 1.28 -1.07
C VAL A 244 9.63 0.75 -1.38
N TYR A 245 10.53 0.77 -0.38
CA TYR A 245 11.87 0.21 -0.51
C TYR A 245 11.83 -1.30 -0.82
N ALA A 246 11.05 -2.08 -0.07
CA ALA A 246 10.88 -3.51 -0.26
C ALA A 246 10.26 -3.84 -1.63
N GLU A 247 9.24 -3.08 -2.07
CA GLU A 247 8.65 -3.22 -3.40
C GLU A 247 9.69 -2.96 -4.50
N ALA A 248 10.42 -1.84 -4.42
CA ALA A 248 11.41 -1.47 -5.43
C ALA A 248 12.53 -2.51 -5.53
N VAL A 249 13.07 -2.97 -4.40
CA VAL A 249 14.15 -3.98 -4.37
C VAL A 249 13.63 -5.33 -4.84
N GLY A 250 12.48 -5.75 -4.33
CA GLY A 250 11.93 -7.08 -4.59
C GLY A 250 11.48 -7.28 -6.03
N THR A 251 11.05 -6.22 -6.69
CA THR A 251 10.54 -6.26 -8.07
C THR A 251 11.56 -5.83 -9.13
N GLY A 252 12.74 -5.35 -8.72
CA GLY A 252 13.80 -4.92 -9.63
C GLY A 252 13.54 -3.58 -10.30
N LEU A 253 12.84 -2.65 -9.62
CA LEU A 253 12.56 -1.32 -10.15
C LEU A 253 13.88 -0.53 -10.31
N SER A 254 14.14 -0.01 -11.50
CA SER A 254 15.35 0.78 -11.78
C SER A 254 15.31 2.16 -11.12
N ARG A 255 16.49 2.78 -10.93
CA ARG A 255 16.59 4.15 -10.38
C ARG A 255 15.78 5.19 -11.18
N PRO A 256 15.84 5.21 -12.53
CA PRO A 256 15.01 6.11 -13.32
C PRO A 256 13.52 5.85 -13.11
N GLY A 257 13.11 4.58 -13.03
CA GLY A 257 11.73 4.21 -12.75
C GLY A 257 11.24 4.67 -11.38
N LEU A 258 12.03 4.45 -10.33
CA LEU A 258 11.71 4.92 -8.98
C LEU A 258 11.54 6.45 -8.94
N ARG A 259 12.48 7.20 -9.53
CA ARG A 259 12.41 8.66 -9.63
C ARG A 259 11.15 9.12 -10.35
N HIS A 260 10.83 8.50 -11.48
CA HIS A 260 9.62 8.83 -12.24
C HIS A 260 8.34 8.59 -11.42
N LEU A 261 8.24 7.43 -10.76
CA LEU A 261 7.06 7.04 -10.01
C LEU A 261 6.86 7.88 -8.75
N LEU A 262 7.93 8.24 -8.03
CA LEU A 262 7.88 9.14 -6.87
C LEU A 262 7.71 10.63 -7.27
N GLY A 263 8.18 11.02 -8.45
CA GLY A 263 8.14 12.38 -8.96
C GLY A 263 9.44 13.14 -8.70
N GLU A 264 9.46 14.45 -8.95
CA GLU A 264 10.63 15.29 -8.67
C GLU A 264 10.84 15.42 -7.15
N GLY A 265 11.61 14.49 -6.62
CA GLY A 265 11.92 14.35 -5.20
C GLY A 265 11.90 12.87 -4.80
N GLU A 266 13.07 12.29 -4.49
CA GLU A 266 13.22 10.92 -3.94
C GLU A 266 12.70 10.81 -2.49
N LYS A 267 11.66 11.59 -2.13
CA LYS A 267 11.01 11.53 -0.83
C LYS A 267 9.90 10.51 -0.88
N ALA A 268 9.88 9.59 0.07
CA ALA A 268 8.70 8.77 0.28
C ALA A 268 7.51 9.72 0.52
N PRO A 269 6.41 9.54 -0.21
CA PRO A 269 5.22 10.35 -0.04
C PRO A 269 4.60 10.05 1.33
N PRO A 270 3.81 10.97 1.90
CA PRO A 270 3.02 10.66 3.09
C PRO A 270 2.21 9.38 2.85
N GLY A 271 2.25 8.49 3.84
CA GLY A 271 1.59 7.19 3.76
C GLY A 271 0.09 7.36 3.59
N GLY A 272 -0.48 6.66 2.60
CA GLY A 272 -1.91 6.60 2.35
C GLY A 272 -2.45 7.80 1.58
N ALA A 273 -2.41 7.73 0.25
CA ALA A 273 -3.36 8.51 -0.54
C ALA A 273 -4.77 8.10 -0.10
N GLN A 274 -5.54 9.00 0.50
CA GLN A 274 -6.99 8.82 0.57
C GLN A 274 -7.53 9.01 -0.85
N ILE A 275 -7.44 7.93 -1.65
CA ILE A 275 -8.27 7.81 -2.83
C ILE A 275 -9.68 7.58 -2.27
N SER A 276 -10.53 8.60 -2.39
CA SER A 276 -11.88 8.52 -1.87
C SER A 276 -12.60 7.41 -2.64
N LEU A 277 -12.92 6.35 -1.90
CA LEU A 277 -13.61 5.21 -2.45
C LEU A 277 -15.02 5.63 -2.77
N VAL A 278 -15.25 5.86 -4.04
CA VAL A 278 -16.59 5.84 -4.57
C VAL A 278 -17.06 4.38 -4.54
N HIS A 279 -18.29 4.14 -4.05
CA HIS A 279 -18.84 2.80 -3.90
C HIS A 279 -18.97 2.15 -5.30
N MET A 280 -18.01 1.31 -5.65
CA MET A 280 -17.99 0.49 -6.86
C MET A 280 -18.10 -0.97 -6.43
N ASP A 281 -18.95 -1.74 -7.10
CA ASP A 281 -18.99 -3.19 -6.93
C ASP A 281 -17.61 -3.79 -7.30
N PRO A 282 -16.89 -4.42 -6.33
CA PRO A 282 -15.59 -5.04 -6.56
C PRO A 282 -15.60 -6.04 -7.71
N ASP A 283 -16.63 -6.87 -7.81
CA ASP A 283 -16.70 -7.96 -8.79
C ASP A 283 -16.89 -7.40 -10.20
N ALA A 284 -17.74 -6.37 -10.34
CA ALA A 284 -17.93 -5.66 -11.61
C ALA A 284 -16.62 -4.98 -12.07
N GLY A 285 -15.88 -4.36 -11.14
CA GLY A 285 -14.59 -3.74 -11.44
C GLY A 285 -13.55 -4.73 -11.94
N LEU A 286 -13.41 -5.88 -11.27
CA LEU A 286 -12.47 -6.94 -11.66
C LEU A 286 -12.86 -7.60 -12.98
N ALA A 287 -14.15 -7.88 -13.19
CA ALA A 287 -14.63 -8.49 -14.43
C ALA A 287 -14.42 -7.55 -15.64
N MET A 288 -14.64 -6.26 -15.46
CA MET A 288 -14.37 -5.25 -16.49
C MET A 288 -12.87 -5.14 -16.79
N ALA A 289 -12.03 -5.12 -15.76
CA ALA A 289 -10.58 -5.09 -15.92
C ALA A 289 -10.07 -6.32 -16.71
N ARG A 290 -10.55 -7.53 -16.38
CA ARG A 290 -10.24 -8.77 -17.11
C ARG A 290 -10.51 -8.64 -18.60
N SER A 291 -11.70 -8.18 -18.97
CA SER A 291 -12.05 -8.04 -20.39
C SER A 291 -11.21 -6.99 -21.12
N LEU A 292 -10.91 -5.85 -20.47
CA LEU A 292 -10.05 -4.83 -21.07
C LEU A 292 -8.65 -5.38 -21.35
N LEU A 293 -8.13 -6.21 -20.44
CA LEU A 293 -6.83 -6.87 -20.59
C LEU A 293 -6.86 -7.97 -21.66
N GLU A 294 -7.95 -8.74 -21.78
CA GLU A 294 -8.14 -9.70 -22.86
C GLU A 294 -8.22 -9.01 -24.24
N GLU A 295 -8.95 -7.89 -24.34
CA GLU A 295 -8.98 -7.07 -25.55
C GLU A 295 -7.58 -6.54 -25.88
N ALA A 296 -6.87 -5.98 -24.89
CA ALA A 296 -5.52 -5.47 -25.07
C ALA A 296 -4.57 -6.58 -25.55
N ARG A 297 -4.64 -7.78 -24.97
CA ARG A 297 -3.83 -8.94 -25.38
C ARG A 297 -4.10 -9.35 -26.84
N GLY A 298 -5.36 -9.37 -27.27
CA GLY A 298 -5.75 -9.77 -28.62
C GLY A 298 -5.58 -8.69 -29.68
N ARG A 299 -5.55 -7.41 -29.30
CA ARG A 299 -5.62 -6.27 -30.23
C ARG A 299 -4.52 -5.22 -30.06
N ALA A 300 -3.54 -5.45 -29.19
CA ALA A 300 -2.43 -4.50 -28.98
C ALA A 300 -1.70 -4.20 -30.30
N ARG A 301 -1.63 -2.91 -30.61
CA ARG A 301 -0.86 -2.34 -31.73
C ARG A 301 0.40 -1.64 -31.25
N TYR A 302 0.45 -1.30 -29.95
CA TYR A 302 1.54 -0.58 -29.32
C TYR A 302 2.07 -1.31 -28.10
N ALA A 303 3.37 -1.18 -27.85
CA ALA A 303 4.01 -1.58 -26.60
C ALA A 303 4.21 -0.35 -25.70
N VAL A 304 3.99 -0.52 -24.40
CA VAL A 304 4.26 0.50 -23.38
C VAL A 304 5.73 0.38 -22.96
N GLU A 305 6.49 1.46 -23.09
CA GLU A 305 7.90 1.49 -22.71
C GLU A 305 8.32 2.86 -22.16
N GLY A 306 9.12 2.84 -21.09
CA GLY A 306 9.64 4.02 -20.41
C GLY A 306 8.62 4.72 -19.49
N ALA A 307 8.86 6.02 -19.26
CA ALA A 307 8.12 6.87 -18.32
C ALA A 307 6.88 7.52 -18.95
N LEU A 308 5.70 7.19 -18.44
CA LEU A 308 4.43 7.81 -18.84
C LEU A 308 3.70 8.45 -17.65
N ARG A 309 3.10 9.61 -17.91
CA ARG A 309 2.15 10.26 -17.00
C ARG A 309 0.81 10.38 -17.71
N VAL A 310 -0.25 9.85 -17.13
CA VAL A 310 -1.61 9.93 -17.69
C VAL A 310 -2.44 10.86 -16.80
N LEU A 311 -2.92 11.95 -17.40
CA LEU A 311 -3.80 12.90 -16.74
C LEU A 311 -5.26 12.47 -16.97
N PRO A 312 -6.00 12.11 -15.90
CA PRO A 312 -7.39 11.70 -16.02
C PRO A 312 -8.29 12.88 -16.43
N PRO A 313 -9.45 12.63 -17.04
CA PRO A 313 -10.48 13.64 -17.18
C PRO A 313 -11.11 13.99 -15.83
N ARG A 314 -11.87 15.10 -15.77
CA ARG A 314 -12.44 15.64 -14.52
C ARG A 314 -13.29 14.61 -13.77
N GLU A 315 -14.04 13.80 -14.50
CA GLU A 315 -14.96 12.79 -13.97
C GLU A 315 -14.20 11.68 -13.22
N VAL A 316 -13.05 11.24 -13.75
CA VAL A 316 -12.18 10.28 -13.06
C VAL A 316 -11.36 10.98 -11.97
N ALA A 317 -11.00 12.26 -12.16
CA ALA A 317 -10.32 13.05 -11.13
C ALA A 317 -11.20 13.33 -9.89
N ALA A 318 -12.52 13.23 -10.02
CA ALA A 318 -13.46 13.30 -8.90
C ALA A 318 -13.28 12.15 -7.89
N LEU A 319 -12.65 11.04 -8.30
CA LEU A 319 -12.23 9.95 -7.41
C LEU A 319 -11.04 10.31 -6.50
N GLY A 320 -10.58 11.55 -6.56
CA GLY A 320 -9.35 12.00 -5.91
C GLY A 320 -8.09 11.70 -6.72
N LEU A 321 -8.20 11.14 -7.93
CA LEU A 321 -7.08 10.84 -8.82
C LEU A 321 -6.55 12.12 -9.50
N ARG A 322 -5.28 12.46 -9.29
CA ARG A 322 -4.62 13.57 -9.99
C ARG A 322 -3.87 13.11 -11.24
N GLU A 323 -3.14 12.01 -11.15
CA GLU A 323 -2.41 11.43 -12.27
C GLU A 323 -2.09 9.94 -12.02
N LEU A 324 -2.01 9.17 -13.10
CA LEU A 324 -1.42 7.83 -13.10
C LEU A 324 0.00 7.93 -13.66
N ARG A 325 0.98 7.36 -12.95
CA ARG A 325 2.36 7.28 -13.40
C ARG A 325 2.65 5.83 -13.72
N LEU A 326 3.15 5.57 -14.93
CA LEU A 326 3.56 4.24 -15.38
C LEU A 326 5.05 4.27 -15.74
N TRP A 327 5.75 3.22 -15.35
CA TRP A 327 7.10 2.91 -15.82
C TRP A 327 7.07 1.52 -16.41
N ALA A 328 7.54 1.34 -17.64
CA ALA A 328 7.63 0.03 -18.27
C ALA A 328 9.05 -0.23 -18.77
N GLU A 329 9.61 -1.36 -18.38
CA GLU A 329 11.00 -1.74 -18.67
C GLU A 329 11.12 -3.26 -18.65
N GLY A 330 11.76 -3.85 -19.67
CA GLY A 330 11.98 -5.30 -19.73
C GLY A 330 10.70 -6.15 -19.71
N GLY A 331 9.57 -5.60 -20.19
CA GLY A 331 8.26 -6.27 -20.17
C GLY A 331 7.52 -6.18 -18.83
N ALA A 332 8.15 -5.68 -17.77
CA ALA A 332 7.49 -5.38 -16.52
C ALA A 332 6.88 -3.97 -16.53
N VAL A 333 5.78 -3.79 -15.81
CA VAL A 333 5.11 -2.50 -15.65
C VAL A 333 5.03 -2.19 -14.15
N TRP A 334 5.39 -0.97 -13.80
CA TRP A 334 5.21 -0.42 -12.47
C TRP A 334 4.29 0.78 -12.57
N ALA A 335 3.49 0.98 -11.53
CA ALA A 335 2.54 2.06 -11.45
C ALA A 335 2.68 2.81 -10.12
N ALA A 336 2.29 4.07 -10.14
CA ALA A 336 2.01 4.85 -8.94
C ALA A 336 0.80 5.73 -9.23
N ILE A 337 -0.04 5.94 -8.21
CA ILE A 337 -1.29 6.68 -8.35
C ILE A 337 -1.21 7.91 -7.48
N ALA A 338 -1.04 9.09 -8.10
CA ALA A 338 -1.03 10.33 -7.34
C ALA A 338 -2.45 10.83 -7.15
N GLY A 339 -2.86 10.95 -5.90
CA GLY A 339 -4.11 11.57 -5.50
C GLY A 339 -3.95 13.03 -5.06
N ARG A 340 -5.01 13.60 -4.49
CA ARG A 340 -4.96 14.94 -3.87
C ARG A 340 -4.14 14.96 -2.58
N GLU A 341 -4.26 13.90 -1.78
CA GLU A 341 -3.70 13.83 -0.42
C GLU A 341 -2.37 13.08 -0.34
N GLY A 342 -1.93 12.45 -1.43
CA GLY A 342 -0.69 11.69 -1.43
C GLY A 342 -0.49 10.86 -2.68
N LEU A 343 0.43 9.91 -2.59
CA LEU A 343 0.75 8.96 -3.64
C LEU A 343 0.48 7.54 -3.11
N LEU A 344 -0.32 6.77 -3.84
CA LEU A 344 -0.29 5.31 -3.68
C LEU A 344 0.99 4.85 -4.37
N GLY A 345 1.96 4.44 -3.54
CA GLY A 345 3.38 4.35 -3.88
C GLY A 345 3.70 3.46 -5.09
N PRO A 346 4.96 3.47 -5.56
CA PRO A 346 5.39 2.64 -6.69
C PRO A 346 5.11 1.17 -6.40
N PHE A 347 4.37 0.47 -7.26
CA PHE A 347 4.15 -0.97 -7.19
C PHE A 347 4.27 -1.63 -8.55
N ARG A 348 4.72 -2.89 -8.58
CA ARG A 348 4.68 -3.69 -9.80
C ARG A 348 3.24 -4.08 -10.10
N TRP A 349 2.82 -3.79 -11.32
CA TRP A 349 1.51 -4.16 -11.84
C TRP A 349 1.69 -5.11 -13.01
N GLU A 350 1.01 -6.25 -12.95
CA GLU A 350 1.00 -7.20 -14.06
C GLU A 350 -0.30 -7.01 -14.85
N PRO A 351 -0.24 -6.77 -16.18
CA PRO A 351 -1.43 -6.63 -17.03
C PRO A 351 -2.06 -8.01 -17.29
N ALA A 352 -2.44 -8.69 -16.22
CA ALA A 352 -3.02 -10.02 -16.19
C ALA A 352 -4.39 -9.99 -15.47
N PRO A 353 -5.41 -10.74 -15.94
CA PRO A 353 -6.74 -10.78 -15.33
C PRO A 353 -6.81 -11.25 -13.87
N ASP A 354 -5.77 -11.93 -13.42
CA ASP A 354 -5.61 -12.60 -12.13
C ASP A 354 -4.50 -11.95 -11.30
N TRP A 355 -4.20 -10.68 -11.55
CA TRP A 355 -3.20 -9.96 -10.76
C TRP A 355 -3.59 -9.87 -9.27
N ASP A 356 -2.76 -10.49 -8.43
CA ASP A 356 -2.92 -10.59 -6.99
C ASP A 356 -2.80 -9.25 -6.23
N GLY A 357 -2.33 -8.19 -6.90
CA GLY A 357 -2.14 -6.87 -6.31
C GLY A 357 -0.72 -6.60 -5.83
N SER A 358 -0.61 -5.66 -4.89
CA SER A 358 0.64 -5.30 -4.22
C SER A 358 0.35 -5.02 -2.73
N PRO A 359 1.31 -5.29 -1.83
CA PRO A 359 1.18 -4.94 -0.42
C PRO A 359 0.99 -3.43 -0.17
N LEU A 360 1.36 -2.58 -1.14
CA LEU A 360 1.19 -1.13 -1.05
C LEU A 360 -0.24 -0.67 -1.36
N ILE A 361 -1.10 -1.56 -1.84
CA ILE A 361 -2.48 -1.26 -2.22
C ILE A 361 -3.41 -1.84 -1.16
N PRO A 362 -4.15 -0.99 -0.43
CA PRO A 362 -5.21 -1.46 0.47
C PRO A 362 -6.17 -2.37 -0.29
N ARG A 363 -6.53 -3.52 0.27
CA ARG A 363 -7.39 -4.53 -0.39
C ARG A 363 -8.68 -3.97 -0.94
N ARG A 364 -9.30 -3.04 -0.20
CA ARG A 364 -10.52 -2.32 -0.63
C ARG A 364 -10.35 -1.48 -1.90
N LEU A 365 -9.13 -1.02 -2.20
CA LEU A 365 -8.82 -0.24 -3.40
C LEU A 365 -8.44 -1.11 -4.60
N LEU A 366 -8.08 -2.38 -4.38
CA LEU A 366 -7.51 -3.24 -5.42
C LEU A 366 -8.36 -3.33 -6.69
N PRO A 367 -9.70 -3.56 -6.63
CA PRO A 367 -10.53 -3.61 -7.83
C PRO A 367 -10.50 -2.32 -8.65
N LEU A 368 -10.57 -1.18 -7.98
CA LEU A 368 -10.56 0.14 -8.63
C LEU A 368 -9.18 0.41 -9.25
N VAL A 369 -8.11 0.13 -8.53
CA VAL A 369 -6.74 0.30 -9.03
C VAL A 369 -6.50 -0.59 -10.25
N HIS A 370 -6.90 -1.85 -10.19
CA HIS A 370 -6.75 -2.78 -11.31
C HIS A 370 -7.55 -2.34 -12.54
N LEU A 371 -8.81 -1.90 -12.34
CA LEU A 371 -9.64 -1.35 -13.41
C LEU A 371 -9.02 -0.10 -14.06
N LEU A 372 -8.55 0.86 -13.26
CA LEU A 372 -7.92 2.09 -13.76
C LEU A 372 -6.68 1.79 -14.61
N LEU A 373 -5.83 0.86 -14.14
CA LEU A 373 -4.62 0.47 -14.86
C LEU A 373 -4.94 -0.34 -16.11
N ALA A 374 -5.87 -1.30 -16.04
CA ALA A 374 -6.31 -2.07 -17.21
C ALA A 374 -6.91 -1.17 -18.29
N ALA A 375 -7.75 -0.22 -17.90
CA ALA A 375 -8.35 0.76 -18.81
C ALA A 375 -7.30 1.66 -19.47
N ALA A 376 -6.39 2.22 -18.68
CA ALA A 376 -5.31 3.04 -19.20
C ALA A 376 -4.39 2.26 -20.14
N TYR A 377 -4.01 1.04 -19.75
CA TYR A 377 -3.16 0.16 -20.54
C TYR A 377 -3.81 -0.26 -21.85
N ARG A 378 -5.10 -0.60 -21.85
CA ARG A 378 -5.85 -0.90 -23.08
C ARG A 378 -5.85 0.29 -24.02
N ASP A 379 -6.15 1.49 -23.54
CA ASP A 379 -6.18 2.68 -24.39
C ASP A 379 -4.79 3.03 -24.92
N LEU A 380 -3.72 2.85 -24.13
CA LEU A 380 -2.33 3.01 -24.58
C LEU A 380 -1.92 1.97 -25.64
N THR A 381 -2.25 0.70 -25.43
CA THR A 381 -1.74 -0.42 -26.27
C THR A 381 -2.58 -0.67 -27.51
N VAL A 382 -3.89 -0.44 -27.46
CA VAL A 382 -4.81 -0.69 -28.59
C VAL A 382 -5.01 0.58 -29.42
N ALA A 383 -5.33 1.70 -28.76
CA ALA A 383 -5.68 2.95 -29.43
C ALA A 383 -4.49 3.91 -29.63
N GLY A 384 -3.45 3.78 -28.81
CA GLY A 384 -2.25 4.60 -28.91
C GLY A 384 -2.52 6.10 -28.77
N GLU A 385 -1.93 6.91 -29.65
CA GLU A 385 -2.09 8.38 -29.60
C GLU A 385 -3.52 8.84 -29.88
N ALA A 386 -4.35 8.03 -30.56
CA ALA A 386 -5.76 8.36 -30.79
C ALA A 386 -6.59 8.28 -29.50
N GLY A 387 -6.28 7.31 -28.62
CA GLY A 387 -6.94 7.17 -27.31
C GLY A 387 -6.34 8.05 -26.23
N MET A 388 -5.02 8.21 -26.25
CA MET A 388 -4.26 9.01 -25.28
C MET A 388 -3.31 9.99 -25.98
N PRO A 389 -3.80 11.14 -26.45
CA PRO A 389 -2.98 12.13 -27.13
C PRO A 389 -1.94 12.75 -26.19
N ARG A 390 -0.82 13.22 -26.76
CA ARG A 390 0.20 13.97 -26.03
C ARG A 390 -0.39 15.28 -25.53
N ARG A 391 -0.07 15.65 -24.28
CA ARG A 391 -0.32 17.03 -23.84
C ARG A 391 0.63 17.93 -24.62
N ARG A 392 0.10 18.76 -25.51
CA ARG A 392 0.90 19.81 -26.18
C ARG A 392 1.42 20.72 -25.06
N ARG A 393 2.74 20.81 -24.91
CA ARG A 393 3.35 21.69 -23.91
C ARG A 393 3.03 23.12 -24.35
N GLU A 394 2.25 23.86 -23.56
CA GLU A 394 2.13 25.31 -23.69
C GLU A 394 3.43 25.93 -23.15
N GLU A 395 4.53 25.78 -23.87
CA GLU A 395 5.76 26.51 -23.61
C GLU A 395 6.24 27.07 -24.94
N GLY A 396 6.22 28.40 -25.04
CA GLY A 396 6.94 29.14 -26.07
C GLY A 396 8.43 28.80 -25.96
N GLY A 397 8.98 28.25 -27.03
CA GLY A 397 10.37 27.81 -27.11
C GLY A 397 10.61 27.29 -28.51
N THR A 398 11.02 28.21 -29.39
CA THR A 398 11.72 28.01 -30.66
C THR A 398 11.81 26.55 -31.14
N ALA A 399 10.95 26.23 -32.10
CA ALA A 399 11.03 25.02 -32.89
C ALA A 399 12.34 25.01 -33.70
N ALA A 400 13.38 24.39 -33.14
CA ALA A 400 14.51 23.89 -33.91
C ALA A 400 14.21 22.45 -34.35
N ALA A 401 13.87 22.34 -35.63
CA ALA A 401 14.11 21.20 -36.53
C ALA A 401 14.00 19.77 -35.96
N SER A 402 12.84 19.14 -36.16
CA SER A 402 12.82 17.76 -36.64
C SER A 402 12.01 17.73 -37.93
N GLY A 403 12.70 18.04 -39.03
CA GLY A 403 12.18 17.89 -40.37
C GLY A 403 12.13 16.42 -40.74
N VAL A 404 10.94 15.82 -40.69
CA VAL A 404 10.59 14.76 -41.64
C VAL A 404 9.74 15.45 -42.70
N ALA A 405 10.44 15.90 -43.74
CA ALA A 405 9.85 16.55 -44.89
C ALA A 405 8.80 15.63 -45.52
N ALA A 406 7.54 16.10 -45.51
CA ALA A 406 6.52 15.62 -46.41
C ALA A 406 6.88 16.09 -47.84
N SER A 407 7.73 15.33 -48.52
CA SER A 407 7.96 15.51 -49.95
C SER A 407 6.74 14.97 -50.70
N ARG A 408 5.86 15.87 -51.11
CA ARG A 408 4.88 15.61 -52.18
C ARG A 408 5.64 15.68 -53.51
N ALA A 409 6.08 14.55 -54.01
CA ALA A 409 6.42 14.38 -55.42
C ALA A 409 5.30 13.59 -56.08
N ALA A 410 4.70 14.19 -57.10
CA ALA A 410 3.75 13.57 -58.00
C ALA A 410 4.45 12.41 -58.75
N GLY A 411 3.82 11.25 -58.74
CA GLY A 411 4.26 10.07 -59.47
C GLY A 411 3.13 9.06 -59.54
N THR A 412 2.40 9.06 -60.65
CA THR A 412 1.43 8.04 -61.03
C THR A 412 2.13 6.70 -61.15
N ALA A 413 2.02 5.86 -60.11
CA ALA A 413 2.39 4.46 -60.15
C ALA A 413 1.22 3.63 -59.58
N THR A 414 0.51 2.94 -60.47
CA THR A 414 -0.53 1.96 -60.18
C THR A 414 0.10 0.68 -59.63
N GLY A 415 0.58 0.74 -58.38
CA GLY A 415 1.01 -0.42 -57.60
C GLY A 415 0.07 -0.60 -56.41
N ARG A 416 -0.69 -1.70 -56.40
CA ARG A 416 -1.56 -2.08 -55.27
C ARG A 416 -0.66 -2.24 -54.02
N PRO A 417 -0.83 -1.43 -52.95
CA PRO A 417 0.04 -1.54 -51.79
C PRO A 417 -0.20 -2.89 -51.11
N LEU A 418 0.84 -3.72 -51.04
CA LEU A 418 0.87 -4.89 -50.17
C LEU A 418 0.72 -4.41 -48.72
N PRO A 419 -0.17 -5.02 -47.91
CA PRO A 419 -0.30 -4.65 -46.51
C PRO A 419 1.01 -4.95 -45.78
N ALA A 420 1.72 -3.89 -45.37
CA ALA A 420 2.85 -4.04 -44.47
C ALA A 420 2.36 -4.68 -43.16
N PRO A 421 3.09 -5.67 -42.60
CA PRO A 421 2.75 -6.21 -41.29
C PRO A 421 2.71 -5.07 -40.27
N PRO A 422 1.78 -5.08 -39.30
CA PRO A 422 1.65 -4.01 -38.33
C PRO A 422 2.95 -3.89 -37.55
N ARG A 423 3.74 -2.84 -37.84
CA ARG A 423 4.87 -2.48 -36.98
C ARG A 423 4.28 -2.14 -35.62
N ARG A 424 4.60 -2.94 -34.60
CA ARG A 424 4.29 -2.60 -33.20
C ARG A 424 5.00 -1.28 -32.89
N GLY A 425 4.24 -0.20 -32.80
CA GLY A 425 4.81 1.08 -32.40
C GLY A 425 5.16 1.03 -30.91
N THR A 426 6.33 1.50 -30.52
CA THR A 426 6.60 1.81 -29.11
C THR A 426 5.97 3.15 -28.80
N LEU A 427 5.01 3.18 -27.86
CA LEU A 427 4.39 4.43 -27.45
C LEU A 427 5.29 5.07 -26.39
N ALA A 428 6.28 5.81 -26.86
CA ALA A 428 7.32 6.37 -26.02
C ALA A 428 6.83 7.65 -25.31
N GLN A 429 6.92 7.59 -23.98
CA GLN A 429 7.30 8.65 -23.05
C GLN A 429 6.47 9.95 -22.96
N GLY A 430 6.44 10.51 -21.75
CA GLY A 430 5.94 11.85 -21.44
C GLY A 430 4.50 11.90 -20.92
N THR A 431 3.92 13.11 -20.94
CA THR A 431 2.58 13.37 -20.39
C THR A 431 1.49 13.20 -21.46
N ARG A 432 0.47 12.40 -21.13
CA ARG A 432 -0.69 12.10 -21.96
C ARG A 432 -1.98 12.57 -21.30
N LEU A 433 -2.93 13.00 -22.11
CA LEU A 433 -4.31 13.23 -21.67
C LEU A 433 -5.10 11.94 -21.88
N TRP A 434 -5.87 11.53 -20.88
CA TRP A 434 -6.78 10.40 -21.06
C TRP A 434 -8.01 10.88 -21.83
N ALA A 435 -8.00 10.61 -23.14
CA ALA A 435 -8.92 11.12 -24.16
C ALA A 435 -8.86 12.64 -24.44
N SER A 436 -9.04 12.99 -25.72
CA SER A 436 -9.19 14.38 -26.18
C SER A 436 -10.52 14.99 -25.71
N PRO A 437 -10.69 16.33 -25.66
CA PRO A 437 -11.96 16.95 -25.30
C PRO A 437 -13.16 16.45 -26.12
N ARG A 438 -12.98 16.25 -27.44
CA ARG A 438 -14.01 15.71 -28.34
C ARG A 438 -14.35 14.27 -27.98
N GLU A 439 -13.34 13.43 -27.79
CA GLU A 439 -13.51 12.03 -27.43
C GLU A 439 -14.21 11.90 -26.06
N ARG A 440 -13.84 12.73 -25.08
CA ARG A 440 -14.51 12.78 -23.77
C ARG A 440 -15.98 13.14 -23.88
N ALA A 441 -16.36 14.05 -24.77
CA ALA A 441 -17.78 14.38 -25.00
C ALA A 441 -18.53 13.18 -25.60
N THR A 442 -17.92 12.44 -26.53
CA THR A 442 -18.49 11.18 -27.05
C THR A 442 -18.61 10.12 -25.97
N VAL A 443 -17.56 9.89 -25.18
CA VAL A 443 -17.56 8.96 -24.05
C VAL A 443 -18.65 9.33 -23.03
N ARG A 444 -18.80 10.61 -22.70
CA ARG A 444 -19.86 11.08 -21.79
C ARG A 444 -21.25 10.82 -22.32
N ARG A 445 -21.51 11.10 -23.60
CA ARG A 445 -22.81 10.80 -24.23
C ARG A 445 -23.08 9.30 -24.24
N ALA A 446 -22.08 8.50 -24.60
CA ALA A 446 -22.15 7.04 -24.54
C ALA A 446 -22.35 6.52 -23.10
N ALA A 447 -21.86 7.26 -22.10
CA ALA A 447 -22.00 6.93 -20.69
C ALA A 447 -23.31 7.38 -20.04
N ALA A 448 -23.91 8.46 -20.53
CA ALA A 448 -25.12 9.07 -20.00
C ALA A 448 -26.43 8.49 -20.58
N MET A 449 -26.38 7.77 -21.70
CA MET A 449 -27.50 6.91 -22.10
C MET A 449 -27.78 5.91 -20.96
N VAL A 450 -29.05 5.62 -20.63
CA VAL A 450 -29.36 4.60 -19.61
C VAL A 450 -28.76 3.31 -20.12
N ARG A 451 -27.61 2.96 -19.54
CA ARG A 451 -26.70 2.00 -20.12
C ARG A 451 -27.35 0.64 -20.06
N GLY A 452 -26.98 -0.14 -21.06
CA GLY A 452 -27.10 -1.56 -20.90
C GLY A 452 -26.21 -1.98 -19.74
N HIS A 453 -26.80 -2.59 -18.72
CA HIS A 453 -26.10 -2.96 -17.49
C HIS A 453 -26.02 -4.47 -17.39
N LEU A 454 -24.98 -4.93 -16.69
CA LEU A 454 -24.88 -6.33 -16.32
C LEU A 454 -25.81 -6.58 -15.15
N ARG A 455 -26.74 -7.51 -15.32
CA ARG A 455 -27.62 -7.99 -14.26
C ARG A 455 -27.17 -9.38 -13.87
N ARG A 456 -26.97 -9.60 -12.57
CA ARG A 456 -26.70 -10.94 -12.05
C ARG A 456 -27.91 -11.84 -12.32
N LEU A 457 -27.65 -12.99 -12.92
CA LEU A 457 -28.66 -14.02 -13.14
C LEU A 457 -28.77 -14.92 -11.90
N PRO A 458 -29.95 -15.50 -11.63
CA PRO A 458 -30.09 -16.52 -10.60
C PRO A 458 -29.18 -17.73 -10.85
N PRO A 459 -28.81 -18.51 -9.81
CA PRO A 459 -28.04 -19.73 -9.99
C PRO A 459 -28.68 -20.68 -11.00
N GLY A 460 -27.88 -21.24 -11.92
CA GLY A 460 -28.33 -22.16 -12.97
C GLY A 460 -28.87 -21.49 -14.25
N TRP A 461 -28.93 -20.15 -14.30
CA TRP A 461 -29.38 -19.42 -15.48
C TRP A 461 -28.21 -18.98 -16.35
N SER A 462 -28.43 -18.96 -17.67
CA SER A 462 -27.45 -18.51 -18.68
C SER A 462 -27.97 -17.28 -19.43
N PRO A 463 -27.08 -16.36 -19.84
CA PRO A 463 -27.46 -15.24 -20.69
C PRO A 463 -27.95 -15.73 -22.06
N SER A 464 -28.94 -15.06 -22.63
CA SER A 464 -29.42 -15.36 -23.98
C SER A 464 -28.39 -14.96 -25.04
N ALA A 465 -28.43 -15.61 -26.20
CA ALA A 465 -27.57 -15.26 -27.35
C ALA A 465 -27.73 -13.79 -27.76
N ASP A 466 -28.96 -13.27 -27.72
CA ASP A 466 -29.25 -11.86 -28.02
C ASP A 466 -28.66 -10.87 -27.02
N ALA A 467 -28.61 -11.24 -25.75
CA ALA A 467 -27.96 -10.45 -24.72
C ALA A 467 -26.45 -10.44 -24.92
N LEU A 468 -25.84 -11.59 -25.24
CA LEU A 468 -24.41 -11.70 -25.57
C LEU A 468 -24.05 -10.90 -26.84
N ALA A 469 -24.85 -11.02 -27.90
CA ALA A 469 -24.65 -10.30 -29.16
C ALA A 469 -24.80 -8.79 -28.96
N ALA A 470 -25.80 -8.37 -28.18
CA ALA A 470 -25.96 -6.96 -27.83
C ALA A 470 -24.78 -6.47 -27.00
N ALA A 471 -24.38 -7.20 -25.96
CA ALA A 471 -23.22 -6.87 -25.16
C ALA A 471 -21.97 -6.70 -26.02
N ALA A 472 -21.73 -7.61 -26.97
CA ALA A 472 -20.64 -7.53 -27.94
C ALA A 472 -20.73 -6.27 -28.83
N SER A 473 -21.94 -5.88 -29.29
CA SER A 473 -22.12 -4.67 -30.09
C SER A 473 -21.81 -3.37 -29.31
N TYR A 474 -22.04 -3.37 -28.00
CA TYR A 474 -21.61 -2.28 -27.11
C TYR A 474 -20.17 -2.49 -26.58
N GLY A 475 -19.54 -3.62 -26.97
CA GLY A 475 -18.37 -4.27 -26.37
C GLY A 475 -18.29 -4.14 -24.87
N VAL A 476 -19.39 -4.52 -24.23
CA VAL A 476 -19.44 -4.88 -22.84
C VAL A 476 -19.22 -6.41 -22.78
N PRO A 477 -18.18 -6.89 -22.12
CA PRO A 477 -18.05 -8.32 -21.80
C PRO A 477 -19.18 -8.77 -20.86
N VAL A 478 -19.71 -9.98 -21.03
CA VAL A 478 -20.68 -10.56 -20.09
C VAL A 478 -19.97 -11.64 -19.25
N PRO A 479 -19.76 -11.40 -17.95
CA PRO A 479 -19.16 -12.40 -17.06
C PRO A 479 -20.06 -13.62 -16.88
N PRO A 480 -19.51 -14.78 -16.48
CA PRO A 480 -20.32 -15.92 -16.04
C PRO A 480 -21.35 -15.50 -14.98
N GLY A 481 -22.58 -16.04 -15.09
CA GLY A 481 -23.67 -15.71 -14.18
C GLY A 481 -24.27 -14.31 -14.33
N HIS A 482 -23.95 -13.58 -15.40
CA HIS A 482 -24.54 -12.27 -15.70
C HIS A 482 -25.25 -12.27 -17.05
N THR A 483 -26.19 -11.35 -17.23
CA THR A 483 -26.80 -11.01 -18.53
C THR A 483 -26.64 -9.53 -18.82
N PHE A 484 -26.69 -9.16 -20.09
CA PHE A 484 -26.64 -7.78 -20.54
C PHE A 484 -28.05 -7.27 -20.84
N VAL A 485 -28.51 -6.31 -20.06
CA VAL A 485 -29.71 -5.54 -20.38
C VAL A 485 -29.32 -4.52 -21.44
N ARG A 486 -30.13 -4.27 -22.48
CA ARG A 486 -29.78 -3.28 -23.51
C ARG A 486 -29.93 -1.85 -23.00
N PRO A 487 -29.11 -0.90 -23.47
CA PRO A 487 -29.36 0.51 -23.20
C PRO A 487 -30.70 0.93 -23.78
N HIS A 488 -31.44 1.78 -23.06
CA HIS A 488 -32.56 2.50 -23.64
C HIS A 488 -32.27 4.00 -23.54
N ALA A 489 -32.42 4.72 -24.64
CA ALA A 489 -32.31 6.17 -24.63
C ALA A 489 -33.63 6.75 -24.12
N ARG A 490 -33.59 7.53 -23.02
CA ARG A 490 -34.62 8.55 -22.81
C ARG A 490 -34.36 9.66 -23.82
N GLY A 491 -35.13 9.73 -24.90
CA GLY A 491 -35.07 10.84 -25.86
C GLY A 491 -34.85 10.49 -27.35
N GLY A 492 -34.93 9.22 -27.76
CA GLY A 492 -34.87 8.83 -29.18
C GLY A 492 -33.45 8.57 -29.71
N PRO A 493 -33.34 7.93 -30.90
CA PRO A 493 -32.07 7.47 -31.46
C PRO A 493 -31.23 8.66 -31.94
N GLY A 494 -30.11 8.94 -31.29
CA GLY A 494 -29.14 9.91 -31.80
C GLY A 494 -28.38 9.32 -33.00
N GLU A 495 -28.51 9.96 -34.16
CA GLU A 495 -28.04 9.47 -35.48
C GLU A 495 -26.52 9.40 -35.68
N ASP A 496 -25.67 9.79 -34.72
CA ASP A 496 -24.21 9.80 -34.91
C ASP A 496 -23.45 9.15 -33.73
N ALA A 497 -23.48 7.82 -33.67
CA ALA A 497 -22.62 7.05 -32.76
C ALA A 497 -21.22 6.85 -33.38
N SER A 498 -20.43 7.93 -33.44
CA SER A 498 -19.00 7.80 -33.76
C SER A 498 -18.33 6.76 -32.83
N PRO A 499 -17.51 5.83 -33.35
CA PRO A 499 -16.90 4.79 -32.54
C PRO A 499 -15.97 5.39 -31.48
N VAL A 500 -16.16 4.97 -30.22
CA VAL A 500 -15.32 5.38 -29.09
C VAL A 500 -13.97 4.68 -29.18
N THR A 501 -12.92 5.48 -29.29
CA THR A 501 -11.53 5.03 -29.32
C THR A 501 -11.01 4.76 -27.90
N ALA A 502 -11.33 5.62 -26.93
CA ALA A 502 -10.94 5.49 -25.52
C ALA A 502 -11.91 4.60 -24.72
N ARG A 503 -12.00 3.32 -25.12
CA ARG A 503 -12.95 2.37 -24.51
C ARG A 503 -12.60 2.01 -23.07
N GLY A 504 -11.32 2.05 -22.71
CA GLY A 504 -10.90 1.91 -21.31
C GLY A 504 -11.50 3.01 -20.44
N LEU A 505 -11.37 4.27 -20.86
CA LEU A 505 -12.02 5.39 -20.17
C LEU A 505 -13.54 5.20 -20.07
N MET A 506 -14.17 4.78 -21.17
CA MET A 506 -15.61 4.53 -21.21
C MET A 506 -16.06 3.48 -20.19
N ALA A 507 -15.26 2.43 -20.00
CA ALA A 507 -15.50 1.38 -19.01
C ALA A 507 -15.39 1.90 -17.58
N VAL A 508 -14.35 2.68 -17.27
CA VAL A 508 -14.21 3.34 -15.95
C VAL A 508 -15.45 4.21 -15.68
N MET A 509 -15.81 5.07 -16.62
CA MET A 509 -16.99 5.96 -16.49
C MET A 509 -18.32 5.20 -16.40
N ALA A 510 -18.37 3.90 -16.73
CA ALA A 510 -19.56 3.06 -16.56
C ALA A 510 -19.79 2.57 -15.15
N LEU A 511 -18.72 2.49 -14.37
CA LEU A 511 -18.76 1.99 -13.01
C LEU A 511 -18.69 3.13 -11.99
N LEU A 512 -18.56 4.38 -12.44
CA LEU A 512 -18.66 5.55 -11.58
C LEU A 512 -20.13 5.92 -11.33
N PRO A 513 -20.58 6.07 -10.06
CA PRO A 513 -21.90 6.60 -9.75
C PRO A 513 -22.07 8.01 -10.31
N GLN A 514 -23.28 8.28 -10.79
CA GLN A 514 -23.59 9.48 -11.57
C GLN A 514 -23.38 10.78 -10.79
N ASP A 515 -23.51 10.77 -9.47
CA ASP A 515 -23.32 11.95 -8.62
C ASP A 515 -21.86 12.44 -8.58
N ALA A 516 -20.89 11.52 -8.69
CA ALA A 516 -19.47 11.87 -8.79
C ALA A 516 -19.13 12.57 -10.13
N ALA A 517 -19.89 12.27 -11.19
CA ALA A 517 -19.69 12.85 -12.52
C ALA A 517 -20.25 14.29 -12.66
N ILE A 518 -21.19 14.69 -11.79
CA ILE A 518 -21.83 16.02 -11.83
C ILE A 518 -21.11 17.03 -10.92
N GLY A 519 -20.16 16.58 -10.08
CA GLY A 519 -19.39 17.47 -9.21
C GLY A 519 -20.21 18.07 -8.06
N ARG A 520 -21.38 17.50 -7.74
CA ARG A 520 -22.12 17.82 -6.53
C ARG A 520 -21.56 16.98 -5.40
N THR A 521 -20.67 17.54 -4.61
CA THR A 521 -20.34 17.00 -3.29
C THR A 521 -21.61 17.09 -2.44
N ALA A 522 -22.10 15.95 -1.94
CA ALA A 522 -23.09 15.93 -0.88
C ALA A 522 -22.53 16.75 0.30
N SER A 523 -23.32 17.73 0.75
CA SER A 523 -23.01 18.64 1.86
C SER A 523 -23.11 17.92 3.18
#